data_AF-A0A0C4DPY0-F1
#
_entry.id   AF-A0A0C4DPY0-F1
#
_cell.length_a   1.000
_cell.length_b   1.000
_cell.length_c   1.000
_cell.angle_alpha   90.00
_cell.angle_beta   90.00
_cell.angle_gamma   90.00
#
_symmetry.space_group_name_H-M   'P 1'
#
loop_
_entity.id
_entity.type
_entity.pdbx_description
1 polymer ?
#
loop_
_entity_poly.entity_id
_entity_poly.type
_entity_poly.pdbx_seq_one_letter_code
_entity_poly.pdbx_strand_id
1 'polypeptide(L)'
;MLYRYAKSGQPNVTAGWRAWRVRVTEETVGAWILHCHVLMHMVMGMQTVWVFGDAPQIKARFPQQPYVEGYLNYGGSAYGTKTYDPLVWEAFDQNH
;
A
#
# COMPACT_ATOMS: atom_id res chain seq x y z
N MET A 1 -1.87 16.73 -25.92
CA MET A 1 -2.08 18.14 -25.51
C MET A 1 -3.26 18.17 -24.55
N LEU A 2 -3.10 18.65 -23.31
CA LEU A 2 -4.18 18.72 -22.32
C LEU A 2 -4.93 20.06 -22.53
N TYR A 3 -6.18 20.03 -22.96
CA TYR A 3 -6.98 21.24 -23.15
C TYR A 3 -7.51 21.75 -21.80
N ARG A 4 -7.43 23.07 -21.58
CA ARG A 4 -7.82 23.73 -20.34
C ARG A 4 -9.04 24.62 -20.56
N TYR A 5 -10.13 24.35 -19.84
CA TYR A 5 -11.39 25.11 -19.94
C TYR A 5 -11.46 26.37 -19.07
N ALA A 6 -10.56 26.55 -18.09
CA ALA A 6 -10.54 27.74 -17.22
C ALA A 6 -9.12 28.04 -16.71
N LYS A 7 -8.75 29.32 -16.58
CA LYS A 7 -7.43 29.81 -16.09
C LYS A 7 -7.12 29.48 -14.62
N SER A 8 -8.09 29.07 -13.81
CA SER A 8 -7.92 28.53 -12.46
C SER A 8 -9.26 27.94 -11.99
N GLY A 9 -9.23 27.05 -10.99
CA GLY A 9 -10.45 26.63 -10.27
C GLY A 9 -10.89 27.69 -9.25
N GLN A 10 -12.16 27.65 -8.85
CA GLN A 10 -12.69 28.44 -7.74
C GLN A 10 -12.54 27.65 -6.43
N PRO A 11 -12.27 28.30 -5.29
CA PRO A 11 -12.21 27.63 -3.99
C PRO A 11 -13.51 26.89 -3.68
N ASN A 12 -13.42 25.67 -3.15
CA ASN A 12 -14.56 24.82 -2.77
C ASN A 12 -15.54 24.50 -3.90
N VAL A 13 -15.09 24.56 -5.16
CA VAL A 13 -15.89 24.17 -6.33
C VAL A 13 -15.27 22.97 -7.02
N THR A 14 -16.08 21.95 -7.27
CA THR A 14 -15.68 20.76 -8.04
C THR A 14 -15.77 21.06 -9.53
N ALA A 15 -14.64 21.00 -10.25
CA ALA A 15 -14.58 21.26 -11.70
C ALA A 15 -15.08 20.11 -12.57
N GLY A 16 -15.40 18.96 -11.97
CA GLY A 16 -15.90 17.76 -12.65
C GLY A 16 -15.84 16.54 -11.77
N TRP A 17 -16.38 15.43 -12.24
CA TRP A 17 -16.40 14.15 -11.53
C TRP A 17 -15.73 13.06 -12.37
N ARG A 18 -15.30 11.99 -11.69
CA ARG A 18 -14.80 10.78 -12.31
C ARG A 18 -15.39 9.59 -11.59
N ALA A 19 -16.02 8.69 -12.33
CA ALA A 19 -16.47 7.41 -11.83
C ALA A 19 -15.56 6.31 -12.37
N TRP A 20 -15.24 5.35 -11.51
CA TRP A 20 -14.49 4.16 -11.88
C TRP A 20 -15.25 2.91 -11.50
N ARG A 21 -15.19 1.93 -12.40
CA ARG A 21 -15.64 0.57 -12.13
C ARG A 21 -14.39 -0.29 -11.98
N VAL A 22 -14.20 -0.82 -10.78
CA VAL A 22 -13.11 -1.75 -10.47
C VAL A 22 -13.68 -3.14 -10.25
N ARG A 23 -12.98 -4.17 -10.76
CA ARG A 23 -13.30 -5.56 -10.49
C ARG A 23 -12.33 -6.08 -9.45
N VAL A 24 -12.86 -6.56 -8.33
CA VAL A 24 -12.08 -7.21 -7.27
C VAL A 24 -12.17 -8.72 -7.48
N THR A 25 -11.03 -9.39 -7.50
CA THR A 25 -10.89 -10.86 -7.53
C THR A 25 -10.09 -11.33 -6.32
N GLU A 26 -9.98 -12.64 -6.14
CA GLU A 26 -9.12 -13.25 -5.11
C GLU A 26 -7.65 -12.81 -5.27
N GLU A 27 -7.23 -12.53 -6.51
CA GLU A 27 -5.89 -12.02 -6.82
C GLU A 27 -5.72 -10.52 -6.55
N THR A 28 -6.78 -9.79 -6.21
CA THR A 28 -6.68 -8.34 -5.94
C THR A 28 -7.16 -8.00 -4.55
N VAL A 29 -7.34 -8.99 -3.68
CA VAL A 29 -7.48 -8.79 -2.24
C VAL A 29 -6.22 -8.11 -1.71
N GLY A 30 -6.39 -7.09 -0.87
CA GLY A 30 -5.30 -6.27 -0.36
C GLY A 30 -5.70 -4.84 -0.03
N ALA A 31 -4.72 -4.03 0.36
CA ALA A 31 -4.86 -2.59 0.56
C ALA A 31 -4.28 -1.85 -0.66
N TRP A 32 -5.11 -1.03 -1.31
CA TRP A 32 -4.77 -0.32 -2.54
C TRP A 32 -4.92 1.17 -2.35
N ILE A 33 -3.89 1.93 -2.72
CA ILE A 33 -3.94 3.39 -2.67
C ILE A 33 -4.51 3.90 -3.98
N LEU A 34 -5.53 4.74 -3.86
CA LEU A 34 -5.93 5.62 -4.93
C LEU A 34 -5.42 7.03 -4.63
N HIS A 35 -4.63 7.60 -5.54
CA HIS A 35 -4.05 8.92 -5.33
C HIS A 35 -3.88 9.68 -6.65
N CYS A 36 -3.55 10.97 -6.52
CA CYS A 36 -3.06 11.74 -7.65
C CYS A 36 -1.64 11.34 -8.01
N HIS A 37 -1.35 11.16 -9.29
CA HIS A 37 -0.02 10.81 -9.78
C HIS A 37 0.96 12.02 -9.82
N VAL A 38 0.65 13.09 -9.07
CA VAL A 38 1.55 14.21 -8.78
C VAL A 38 1.96 14.07 -7.32
N LEU A 39 3.24 13.76 -7.07
CA LEU A 39 3.74 13.42 -5.72
C LEU A 39 3.37 14.47 -4.67
N MET A 40 3.52 15.75 -4.99
CA MET A 40 3.19 16.84 -4.05
C MET A 40 1.71 16.83 -3.65
N HIS A 41 0.79 16.45 -4.56
CA HIS A 41 -0.62 16.33 -4.21
C HIS A 41 -0.89 15.16 -3.27
N MET A 42 -0.18 14.03 -3.44
CA MET A 42 -0.28 12.90 -2.52
C MET A 42 0.22 13.28 -1.12
N VAL A 43 1.36 13.99 -1.03
CA VAL A 43 1.93 14.50 0.22
C VAL A 43 0.98 15.47 0.93
N MET A 44 0.24 16.30 0.18
CA MET A 44 -0.80 17.18 0.72
C MET A 44 -2.12 16.46 1.06
N GLY A 45 -2.18 15.12 0.92
CA GLY A 45 -3.33 14.32 1.34
C GLY A 45 -4.34 13.98 0.24
N MET A 46 -4.04 14.22 -1.04
CA MET A 46 -4.93 13.81 -2.15
C MET A 46 -4.80 12.31 -2.47
N GLN A 47 -5.25 11.50 -1.52
CA GLN A 47 -5.25 10.05 -1.58
C GLN A 47 -6.36 9.44 -0.72
N THR A 48 -6.74 8.21 -1.03
CA THR A 48 -7.59 7.34 -0.21
C THR A 48 -7.08 5.91 -0.30
N VAL A 49 -7.37 5.11 0.72
CA VAL A 49 -7.04 3.68 0.73
C VAL A 49 -8.32 2.87 0.59
N TRP A 50 -8.30 1.86 -0.27
CA TRP A 50 -9.35 0.85 -0.38
C TRP A 50 -8.80 -0.48 0.10
N VAL A 51 -9.50 -1.12 1.04
CA VAL A 51 -9.14 -2.43 1.57
C VAL A 51 -10.20 -3.42 1.13
N PHE A 52 -9.76 -4.48 0.44
CA PHE A 52 -10.63 -5.56 -0.01
C PHE A 52 -10.18 -6.88 0.59
N GLY A 53 -11.14 -7.65 1.10
CA GLY A 53 -10.93 -8.94 1.77
C GLY A 53 -10.72 -8.82 3.27
N ASP A 54 -10.70 -9.98 3.94
CA ASP A 54 -10.42 -10.10 5.37
C ASP A 54 -8.94 -10.37 5.66
N ALA A 55 -8.57 -10.39 6.94
CA ALA A 55 -7.17 -10.58 7.35
C ALA A 55 -6.58 -11.92 6.86
N PRO A 56 -7.25 -13.08 6.96
CA PRO A 56 -6.78 -14.32 6.34
C PRO A 56 -6.51 -14.22 4.83
N GLN A 57 -7.47 -13.67 4.06
CA GLN A 57 -7.35 -13.56 2.61
C GLN A 57 -6.20 -12.64 2.21
N ILE A 58 -6.01 -11.52 2.93
CA ILE A 58 -4.89 -10.59 2.68
C ILE A 58 -3.55 -11.27 3.01
N LYS A 59 -3.45 -11.98 4.14
CA LYS A 59 -2.21 -12.66 4.55
C LYS A 59 -1.77 -13.74 3.56
N ALA A 60 -2.73 -14.41 2.92
CA ALA A 60 -2.45 -15.43 1.90
C ALA A 60 -1.79 -14.86 0.62
N ARG A 61 -1.76 -13.54 0.42
CA ARG A 61 -1.15 -12.90 -0.75
C ARG A 61 0.36 -12.69 -0.61
N PHE A 62 0.90 -12.71 0.61
CA PHE A 62 2.34 -12.54 0.82
C PHE A 62 3.09 -13.86 0.57
N PRO A 63 4.39 -13.80 0.25
CA PRO A 63 5.23 -14.99 0.15
C PRO A 63 5.07 -15.90 1.38
N GLN A 64 5.18 -17.21 1.17
CA GLN A 64 5.10 -18.18 2.27
C GLN A 64 6.36 -18.12 3.15
N GLN A 65 6.31 -18.77 4.30
CA GLN A 65 7.50 -18.95 5.14
C GLN A 65 8.66 -19.57 4.31
N PRO A 66 9.91 -19.13 4.50
CA PRO A 66 10.40 -18.23 5.57
C PRO A 66 10.33 -16.73 5.26
N TYR A 67 9.88 -16.31 4.08
CA TYR A 67 10.05 -14.93 3.59
C TYR A 67 9.23 -13.85 4.31
N VAL A 68 8.25 -14.24 5.13
CA VAL A 68 7.36 -13.34 5.88
C VAL A 68 7.48 -13.56 7.40
N GLU A 69 8.48 -14.31 7.84
CA GLU A 69 8.74 -14.56 9.25
C GLU A 69 8.95 -13.24 9.99
N GLY A 70 8.34 -13.10 11.17
CA GLY A 70 8.42 -11.87 11.97
C GLY A 70 7.60 -10.68 11.48
N TYR A 71 7.19 -10.61 10.20
CA TYR A 71 6.47 -9.46 9.62
C TYR A 71 4.95 -9.49 9.85
N LEU A 72 4.34 -10.68 9.89
CA LEU A 72 2.88 -10.82 10.02
C LEU A 72 2.40 -10.92 11.47
N ASN A 73 3.33 -10.99 12.44
CA ASN A 73 3.03 -11.02 13.86
C ASN A 73 3.14 -9.62 14.44
N TYR A 74 2.07 -9.14 15.10
CA TYR A 74 2.12 -7.87 15.81
C TYR A 74 3.15 -7.95 16.95
N GLY A 75 4.11 -7.01 16.98
CA GLY A 75 5.24 -7.07 17.90
C GLY A 75 6.24 -8.20 17.59
N GLY A 76 6.22 -8.74 16.37
CA GLY A 76 7.14 -9.76 15.90
C GLY A 76 8.57 -9.26 15.78
N SER A 77 9.47 -10.19 15.44
CA SER A 77 10.91 -9.96 15.41
C SER A 77 11.43 -9.19 14.19
N ALA A 78 10.60 -8.93 13.17
CA ALA A 78 11.02 -8.24 11.95
C ALA A 78 11.45 -6.78 12.21
N TYR A 79 10.87 -6.16 13.24
CA TYR A 79 11.27 -4.84 13.71
C TYR A 79 11.85 -4.99 15.12
N GLY A 80 13.05 -4.47 15.34
CA GLY A 80 13.70 -4.47 16.64
C GLY A 80 12.95 -3.59 17.64
N THR A 81 13.33 -3.70 18.91
CA THR A 81 12.89 -2.76 19.96
C THR A 81 14.09 -2.19 20.69
N LYS A 82 13.85 -1.41 21.75
CA LYS A 82 14.93 -0.86 22.59
C LYS A 82 15.80 -1.94 23.27
N THR A 83 15.30 -3.17 23.35
CA THR A 83 15.96 -4.26 24.09
C THR A 83 16.36 -5.45 23.22
N TYR A 84 16.03 -5.46 21.93
CA TYR A 84 16.43 -6.52 21.01
C TYR A 84 16.59 -6.00 19.57
N ASP A 85 17.57 -6.53 18.85
CA ASP A 85 17.82 -6.22 17.46
C ASP A 85 16.88 -7.01 16.53
N PRO A 86 16.44 -6.45 15.38
CA PRO A 86 15.58 -7.17 14.45
C PRO A 86 16.23 -8.47 13.97
N LEU A 87 15.45 -9.55 13.87
CA LEU A 87 15.92 -10.81 13.29
C LEU A 87 15.82 -10.73 11.76
N VAL A 88 16.97 -10.73 11.10
CA VAL A 88 17.08 -10.70 9.65
C VAL A 88 17.19 -12.12 9.13
N TRP A 89 16.43 -12.45 8.09
CA TRP A 89 16.62 -13.69 7.36
C TRP A 89 17.94 -13.62 6.58
N GLU A 90 18.92 -14.42 6.99
CA GLU A 90 20.23 -14.53 6.32
C GLU A 90 20.23 -15.73 5.36
N ALA A 91 20.60 -15.48 4.10
CA ALA A 91 20.67 -16.49 3.04
C ALA A 91 22.11 -16.78 2.63
N PHE A 92 23.01 -16.92 3.61
CA PHE A 92 24.37 -17.37 3.32
C PHE A 92 24.37 -18.90 3.15
N ASP A 93 24.99 -19.39 2.08
CA ASP A 93 25.27 -20.82 1.90
C ASP A 93 26.08 -21.31 3.11
N GLN A 94 25.60 -22.36 3.78
CA GLN A 94 26.24 -22.91 4.98
C GLN A 94 27.47 -23.79 4.67
N ASN A 95 27.99 -23.76 3.44
CA ASN A 95 29.17 -24.53 3.03
C ASN A 95 30.44 -23.67 2.87
N HIS A 96 30.94 -23.13 3.98
CA HIS A 96 32.35 -22.72 4.09
C HIS A 96 33.13 -23.72 4.95
#